data_AF-A0A435GHW8-F1
#
_entry.id   AF-A0A435GHW8-F1
#
_cell.length_a   1.000
_cell.length_b   1.000
_cell.length_c   1.000
_cell.angle_alpha   90.00
_cell.angle_beta   90.00
_cell.angle_gamma   90.00
#
_symmetry.space_group_name_H-M   'P 1'
#
loop_
_entity.id
_entity.type
_entity.pdbx_description
1 polymer ?
#
loop_
_entity_poly.entity_id
_entity_poly.type
_entity_poly.pdbx_seq_one_letter_code
_entity_poly.pdbx_strand_id
1 'polypeptide(L)'
;TEYRMDDRREDFITLVEADHGGPGWTALARQAEDDLVLVLKNPAELPITMLWFSNGGRDYAPWSGRHLGVLGIEDGRAAVGHAASIGDNWLKREGVATAFALGERQSVSFRHVIGVLPLSGGEPPPD
;
A
#
# COMPACT_ATOMS: atom_id res chain seq x y z
N THR A 1 -12.56 8.61 -11.02
CA THR A 1 -11.91 7.70 -11.99
C THR A 1 -12.19 6.25 -11.60
N GLU A 2 -12.70 5.40 -12.50
CA GLU A 2 -13.06 4.00 -12.20
C GLU A 2 -11.94 3.04 -12.64
N TYR A 3 -11.51 2.13 -11.76
CA TYR A 3 -10.54 1.07 -12.10
C TYR A 3 -11.28 -0.14 -12.69
N ARG A 4 -11.05 -0.42 -13.97
CA ARG A 4 -11.74 -1.48 -14.73
C ARG A 4 -11.20 -2.87 -14.38
N MET A 5 -12.03 -3.76 -13.84
CA MET A 5 -11.66 -5.14 -13.50
C MET A 5 -11.98 -6.16 -14.61
N ASP A 6 -12.27 -5.68 -15.82
CA ASP A 6 -12.79 -6.52 -16.92
C ASP A 6 -11.73 -7.47 -17.53
N ASP A 7 -10.44 -7.14 -17.39
CA ASP A 7 -9.33 -7.92 -17.92
C ASP A 7 -8.53 -8.64 -16.83
N ARG A 8 -7.94 -9.78 -17.20
CA ARG A 8 -7.03 -10.53 -16.32
C ARG A 8 -5.65 -9.87 -16.29
N ARG A 9 -5.29 -9.22 -15.19
CA ARG A 9 -4.00 -8.54 -15.04
C ARG A 9 -3.60 -8.34 -13.58
N GLU A 10 -2.37 -7.86 -13.40
CA GLU A 10 -1.88 -7.35 -12.13
C GLU A 10 -1.49 -5.90 -12.35
N ASP A 11 -1.97 -5.00 -11.48
CA ASP A 11 -1.55 -3.61 -11.47
C ASP A 11 -0.94 -3.24 -10.12
N PHE A 12 -0.07 -2.24 -10.13
CA PHE A 12 0.64 -1.81 -8.94
C PHE A 12 0.81 -0.29 -8.96
N ILE A 13 0.45 0.36 -7.85
CA ILE A 13 0.60 1.80 -7.68
C ILE A 13 1.44 2.05 -6.43
N THR A 14 2.49 2.85 -6.57
CA THR A 14 3.25 3.39 -5.44
C THR A 14 2.83 4.84 -5.20
N LEU A 15 2.35 5.11 -3.99
CA LEU A 15 2.04 6.45 -3.51
C LEU A 15 3.09 6.87 -2.48
N VAL A 16 3.54 8.12 -2.57
CA VAL A 16 4.42 8.76 -1.58
C VAL A 16 3.57 9.67 -0.72
N GLU A 17 3.70 9.54 0.60
CA GLU A 17 2.95 10.39 1.52
C GLU A 17 3.41 11.85 1.44
N ALA A 18 2.44 12.76 1.36
CA ALA A 18 2.70 14.18 1.47
C ALA A 18 2.98 14.56 2.93
N ASP A 19 3.74 15.63 3.16
CA ASP A 19 3.89 16.18 4.50
C ASP A 19 2.63 16.97 4.88
N HIS A 20 1.91 16.46 5.87
CA HIS A 20 0.71 17.07 6.42
C HIS A 20 0.71 17.06 7.97
N GLY A 21 1.86 16.80 8.61
CA GLY A 21 2.03 16.85 10.07
C GLY A 21 1.24 15.83 10.90
N GLY A 22 0.67 14.78 10.28
CA GLY A 22 -0.14 13.75 10.94
C GLY A 22 0.25 12.31 10.54
N PRO A 23 -0.47 11.29 11.03
CA PRO A 23 -0.26 9.92 10.58
C PRO A 23 -0.69 9.76 9.11
N GLY A 24 0.07 8.98 8.34
CA GLY A 24 -0.36 8.54 7.01
C GLY A 24 -1.48 7.51 7.18
N TRP A 25 -2.42 7.48 6.25
CA TRP A 25 -3.61 6.65 6.38
C TRP A 25 -4.15 6.15 5.04
N THR A 26 -4.74 4.96 5.07
CA THR A 26 -5.56 4.42 3.98
C THR A 26 -6.90 3.99 4.55
N ALA A 27 -7.99 4.36 3.88
CA ALA A 27 -9.34 3.94 4.23
C ALA A 27 -9.98 3.22 3.03
N LEU A 28 -10.52 2.02 3.26
CA LEU A 28 -11.17 1.21 2.23
C LEU A 28 -12.59 0.87 2.68
N ALA A 29 -13.58 1.44 2.00
CA ALA A 29 -14.99 1.10 2.20
C ALA A 29 -15.31 -0.18 1.45
N ARG A 30 -15.81 -1.18 2.18
CA ARG A 30 -16.14 -2.50 1.66
C ARG A 30 -17.65 -2.68 1.69
N GLN A 31 -18.29 -2.30 0.58
CA GLN A 31 -19.75 -2.23 0.49
C GLN A 31 -20.43 -3.59 0.69
N ALA A 32 -19.81 -4.68 0.24
CA ALA A 32 -20.38 -6.02 0.40
C ALA A 32 -20.30 -6.52 1.86
N GLU A 33 -19.32 -6.03 2.62
CA GLU A 33 -19.04 -6.37 4.00
C GLU A 33 -19.66 -5.38 5.01
N ASP A 34 -20.20 -4.26 4.54
CA ASP A 34 -20.75 -3.17 5.36
C ASP A 34 -19.77 -2.62 6.41
N ASP A 35 -18.49 -2.52 6.03
CA ASP A 35 -17.44 -2.01 6.91
C ASP A 35 -16.41 -1.11 6.20
N LEU A 36 -15.61 -0.43 7.03
CA LEU A 36 -14.49 0.39 6.62
C LEU A 36 -13.21 -0.16 7.27
N VAL A 37 -12.25 -0.54 6.43
CA VAL A 37 -10.89 -0.85 6.87
C VAL A 37 -10.12 0.45 6.97
N LEU A 38 -9.50 0.71 8.12
CA LEU A 38 -8.61 1.84 8.34
C LEU A 38 -7.20 1.33 8.66
N VAL A 39 -6.23 1.85 7.92
CA VAL A 39 -4.81 1.60 8.12
C VAL A 39 -4.15 2.91 8.52
N LEU A 40 -3.38 2.91 9.60
CA LEU A 40 -2.62 4.07 10.08
C LEU A 40 -1.15 3.71 10.23
N LYS A 41 -0.28 4.60 9.74
CA LYS A 41 1.18 4.47 9.83
C LYS A 41 1.84 5.76 10.27
N ASN A 42 3.09 5.63 10.71
CA ASN A 42 3.99 6.76 10.83
C ASN A 42 4.67 7.02 9.47
N PRO A 43 4.35 8.11 8.75
CA PRO A 43 4.88 8.36 7.41
C PRO A 43 6.40 8.65 7.41
N ALA A 44 6.97 9.07 8.54
CA ALA A 44 8.42 9.20 8.67
C ALA A 44 9.14 7.84 8.68
N GLU A 45 8.47 6.78 9.15
CA GLU A 45 9.01 5.41 9.16
C GLU A 45 8.65 4.67 7.86
N LEU A 46 7.39 4.76 7.44
CA LEU A 46 6.80 4.10 6.27
C LEU A 46 6.24 5.15 5.30
N PRO A 47 7.08 5.81 4.49
CA PRO A 47 6.66 6.95 3.65
C PRO A 47 5.85 6.54 2.41
N ILE A 48 5.68 5.24 2.16
CA ILE A 48 5.10 4.72 0.92
C ILE A 48 3.87 3.89 1.24
N THR A 49 2.81 4.07 0.45
CA THR A 49 1.67 3.15 0.36
C THR A 49 1.73 2.49 -1.01
N MET A 50 1.64 1.18 -1.07
CA MET A 50 1.53 0.43 -2.31
C MET A 50 0.15 -0.19 -2.40
N LEU A 51 -0.51 0.03 -3.54
CA LEU A 51 -1.77 -0.62 -3.88
C LEU A 51 -1.49 -1.67 -4.94
N TRP A 52 -1.71 -2.92 -4.58
CA TRP A 52 -1.52 -4.05 -5.49
C TRP A 52 -2.88 -4.63 -5.89
N PHE A 53 -3.22 -4.53 -7.17
CA PHE A 53 -4.46 -5.07 -7.71
C PHE A 53 -4.17 -6.41 -8.39
N SER A 54 -4.78 -7.47 -7.89
CA SER A 54 -4.67 -8.81 -8.46
C SER A 54 -6.00 -9.24 -9.08
N ASN A 55 -5.97 -9.49 -10.38
CA ASN A 55 -7.12 -9.98 -11.11
C ASN A 55 -6.76 -11.13 -12.05
N GLY A 56 -6.01 -12.11 -11.55
CA GLY A 56 -5.78 -13.37 -12.24
C GLY A 56 -4.80 -13.27 -13.41
N GLY A 57 -3.97 -12.22 -13.46
CA GLY A 57 -2.93 -12.03 -14.45
C GLY A 57 -1.73 -12.95 -14.25
N ARG A 58 -1.46 -13.40 -13.02
CA ARG A 58 -0.43 -14.42 -12.75
C ARG A 58 -0.99 -15.83 -12.87
N ASP A 59 -0.86 -16.40 -14.07
CA ASP A 59 -1.36 -17.73 -14.45
C ASP A 59 -0.42 -18.89 -14.06
N TYR A 60 0.81 -18.60 -13.65
CA TYR A 60 1.79 -19.57 -13.16
C TYR A 60 1.63 -19.88 -11.67
N ALA A 61 2.16 -21.02 -11.22
CA ALA A 61 2.12 -21.42 -9.80
C ALA A 61 2.93 -20.46 -8.90
N PRO A 62 2.53 -20.24 -7.63
CA PRO A 62 1.36 -20.80 -6.93
C PRO A 62 0.04 -20.04 -7.19
N TRP A 63 0.07 -18.94 -7.95
CA TRP A 63 -1.11 -18.10 -8.18
C TRP A 63 -2.15 -18.80 -9.04
N SER A 64 -1.72 -19.43 -10.14
CA SER A 64 -2.55 -20.21 -11.05
C SER A 64 -3.80 -19.45 -11.54
N GLY A 65 -3.70 -18.13 -11.64
CA GLY A 65 -4.78 -17.26 -12.08
C GLY A 65 -5.99 -17.22 -11.13
N ARG A 66 -5.83 -17.63 -9.86
CA ARG A 66 -6.93 -17.79 -8.90
C ARG A 66 -7.22 -16.53 -8.06
N HIS A 67 -6.32 -15.55 -8.07
CA HIS A 67 -6.48 -14.31 -7.31
C HIS A 67 -7.29 -13.32 -8.13
N LEU A 68 -8.59 -13.22 -7.90
CA LEU A 68 -9.51 -12.37 -8.66
C LEU A 68 -10.10 -11.28 -7.76
N GLY A 69 -10.14 -10.04 -8.24
CA GLY A 69 -10.72 -8.92 -7.48
C GLY A 69 -10.03 -8.61 -6.14
N VAL A 70 -8.73 -8.90 -6.00
CA VAL A 70 -8.00 -8.69 -4.74
C VAL A 70 -7.28 -7.35 -4.77
N LEU A 71 -7.46 -6.56 -3.70
CA LEU A 71 -6.68 -5.35 -3.43
C LEU A 71 -5.76 -5.60 -2.23
N GLY A 72 -4.46 -5.49 -2.44
CA GLY A 72 -3.45 -5.38 -1.39
C GLY A 72 -3.21 -3.91 -1.03
N ILE A 73 -3.19 -3.61 0.27
CA ILE A 73 -2.74 -2.33 0.82
C ILE A 73 -1.45 -2.62 1.60
N GLU A 74 -0.35 -2.06 1.13
CA GLU A 74 0.99 -2.40 1.61
C GLU A 74 1.76 -1.13 1.99
N ASP A 75 1.89 -0.88 3.29
CA ASP A 75 2.69 0.24 3.78
C ASP A 75 4.16 -0.14 3.95
N GLY A 76 5.04 0.75 3.50
CA GLY A 76 6.44 0.41 3.40
C GLY A 76 7.41 1.57 3.30
N ARG A 77 8.67 1.16 3.26
CA ARG A 77 9.84 1.97 2.94
C ARG A 77 10.64 1.20 1.90
N ALA A 78 10.14 1.19 0.66
CA ALA A 78 10.65 0.34 -0.41
C ALA A 78 10.46 1.00 -1.79
N ALA A 79 11.30 0.63 -2.75
CA ALA A 79 11.02 0.83 -4.17
C ALA A 79 10.52 -0.50 -4.78
N VAL A 80 10.01 -0.47 -6.01
CA VAL A 80 9.62 -1.70 -6.70
C VAL A 80 10.88 -2.54 -6.96
N GLY A 81 11.00 -3.65 -6.22
CA GLY A 81 12.12 -4.58 -6.28
C GLY A 81 13.18 -4.37 -5.20
N HIS A 82 13.74 -5.48 -4.71
CA HIS A 82 14.73 -5.48 -3.61
C HIS A 82 16.00 -4.70 -3.96
N ALA A 83 16.63 -5.00 -5.10
CA ALA A 83 17.87 -4.34 -5.52
C ALA A 83 17.67 -2.82 -5.70
N ALA A 84 16.54 -2.41 -6.27
CA ALA A 84 16.18 -1.00 -6.41
C ALA A 84 15.94 -0.32 -5.05
N SER A 85 15.29 -1.02 -4.11
CA SER A 85 15.03 -0.51 -2.76
C SER A 85 16.33 -0.18 -2.01
N ILE A 86 17.31 -1.08 -2.05
CA ILE A 86 18.59 -0.89 -1.35
C ILE A 86 19.61 -0.03 -2.12
N GLY A 87 19.54 -0.04 -3.46
CA GLY A 87 20.42 0.74 -4.35
C GLY A 87 19.95 2.17 -4.60
N ASP A 88 20.51 2.82 -5.62
CA ASP A 88 19.99 4.10 -6.12
C ASP A 88 18.66 3.89 -6.85
N ASN A 89 17.73 4.83 -6.69
CA ASN A 89 16.42 4.81 -7.34
C ASN A 89 15.82 6.22 -7.38
N TRP A 90 14.77 6.39 -8.20
CA TRP A 90 14.14 7.70 -8.39
C TRP A 90 13.53 8.27 -7.09
N LEU A 91 12.91 7.44 -6.24
CA LEU A 91 12.34 7.86 -4.95
C LEU A 91 13.41 8.45 -4.02
N LYS A 92 14.57 7.80 -3.91
CA LYS A 92 15.71 8.31 -3.12
C LYS A 92 16.22 9.66 -3.62
N ARG A 93 16.24 9.88 -4.94
CA ARG A 93 16.65 11.17 -5.52
C ARG A 93 15.68 12.30 -5.19
N GLU A 94 14.40 11.96 -4.99
CA GLU A 94 13.36 12.87 -4.48
C GLU A 94 13.34 12.95 -2.94
N GLY A 95 14.32 12.36 -2.24
CA GLY A 95 14.43 12.42 -0.78
C GLY A 95 13.58 11.40 -0.02
N VAL A 96 12.90 10.48 -0.71
CA VAL A 96 12.07 9.45 -0.09
C VAL A 96 12.93 8.25 0.32
N ALA A 97 12.85 7.84 1.59
CA ALA A 97 13.57 6.67 2.08
C ALA A 97 12.95 5.37 1.50
N THR A 98 13.80 4.46 1.00
CA THR A 98 13.36 3.18 0.39
C THR A 98 14.01 1.93 1.00
N ALA A 99 14.71 2.07 2.12
CA ALA A 99 15.20 0.96 2.93
C ALA A 99 15.49 1.42 4.36
N PHE A 100 15.44 0.50 5.32
CA PHE A 100 16.01 0.72 6.64
C PHE A 100 17.50 0.36 6.62
N ALA A 101 18.33 1.21 7.21
CA ALA A 101 19.71 0.84 7.53
C ALA A 101 19.69 0.02 8.83
N LEU A 102 20.24 -1.19 8.78
CA LEU A 102 20.41 -2.06 9.93
C LEU A 102 21.89 -2.04 10.36
N GLY A 103 22.14 -2.16 11.66
CA GLY A 103 23.49 -2.22 12.22
C GLY A 103 23.52 -3.05 13.49
N GLU A 104 24.70 -3.55 13.88
CA GLU A 104 24.88 -4.52 14.97
C GLU A 104 24.30 -4.08 16.32
N ARG A 105 24.13 -2.77 16.54
CA ARG A 105 23.58 -2.18 17.77
C ARG A 105 22.36 -1.29 17.51
N GLN A 106 21.73 -1.42 16.35
CA GLN A 106 20.54 -0.67 15.98
C GLN A 106 19.35 -1.60 15.89
N SER A 107 18.26 -1.24 16.58
CA SER A 107 16.94 -1.83 16.38
C SER A 107 16.07 -0.88 15.56
N VAL A 108 15.26 -1.45 14.68
CA VAL A 108 14.20 -0.73 13.98
C VAL A 108 12.88 -1.27 14.47
N SER A 109 12.01 -0.38 14.92
CA SER A 109 10.63 -0.68 15.29
C SER A 109 9.76 0.43 14.74
N PHE A 110 8.63 0.08 14.15
CA PHE A 110 7.62 1.04 13.70
C PHE A 110 6.25 0.60 14.21
N ARG A 111 5.30 1.53 14.22
CA ARG A 111 3.92 1.26 14.62
C ARG A 111 3.03 1.29 13.39
N HIS A 112 2.17 0.29 13.31
CA HIS A 112 1.21 0.12 12.24
C HIS A 112 -0.09 -0.38 12.85
N VAL A 113 -1.19 0.30 12.56
CA VAL A 113 -2.50 -0.03 13.09
C VAL A 113 -3.40 -0.39 11.93
N ILE A 114 -4.05 -1.55 12.02
CA ILE A 114 -5.10 -1.97 11.09
C ILE A 114 -6.34 -2.20 11.94
N GLY A 115 -7.40 -1.49 11.60
CA GLY A 115 -8.69 -1.58 12.27
C GLY A 115 -9.82 -1.72 11.27
N VAL A 116 -10.94 -2.24 11.76
CA VAL A 116 -12.20 -2.29 11.02
C VAL A 116 -13.27 -1.64 11.87
N LEU A 117 -14.11 -0.83 11.25
CA LEU A 117 -15.27 -0.21 11.88
C LEU A 117 -16.50 -0.38 10.98
N PRO A 118 -17.73 -0.41 11.55
CA PRO A 118 -18.94 -0.45 10.74
C PRO A 118 -19.01 0.74 9.78
N LEU A 119 -19.56 0.51 8.59
CA LEU A 119 -19.79 1.58 7.64
C LEU A 119 -20.95 2.45 8.14
N SER A 120 -20.66 3.64 8.66
CA SER A 120 -21.65 4.50 9.31
C SER A 120 -22.56 5.29 8.36
N GLY A 121 -22.76 4.81 7.13
CA GLY A 121 -23.36 5.57 6.04
C GLY A 121 -22.46 6.74 5.58
N GLY A 122 -22.25 6.85 4.28
CA GLY A 122 -21.45 7.93 3.70
C GLY A 122 -21.02 7.59 2.28
N GLU A 123 -21.31 8.50 1.35
CA GLU A 123 -20.70 8.49 0.03
C GLU A 123 -19.31 9.14 0.14
N PRO A 124 -18.31 8.70 -0.64
CA PRO A 124 -17.08 9.45 -0.77
C PRO A 124 -17.40 10.91 -1.20
N PRO A 125 -16.60 11.90 -0.78
CA PRO A 125 -16.78 13.28 -1.24
C PRO A 125 -16.80 13.31 -2.78
N PRO A 126 -17.68 14.11 -3.40
CA PRO A 126 -17.59 14.32 -4.84
C PRO A 126 -16.24 14.95 -5.18
N ASP A 127 -15.63 14.47 -6.27
CA ASP A 127 -14.39 15.00 -6.87
C ASP A 127 -14.48 16.52 -7.14
#